data_AF-A0A8H9WFG4-F1
#
_entry.id   AF-A0A8H9WFG4-F1
#
_cell.length_a   1.000
_cell.length_b   1.000
_cell.length_c   1.000
_cell.angle_alpha   90.00
_cell.angle_beta   90.00
_cell.angle_gamma   90.00
#
_symmetry.space_group_name_H-M   'P 1'
#
loop_
_entity.id
_entity.type
_entity.pdbx_description
1 polymer ?
#
loop_
_entity_poly.entity_id
_entity_poly.type
_entity_poly.pdbx_seq_one_letter_code
_entity_poly.pdbx_strand_id
1 'polypeptide(L)' 'MELAEKIRKNIEQSHFESDKLSIPITVSIGVAAYQGEQVLRQLVQRADEALYEAKEGGRNCVKASAEL' A
#
# COMPACT_ATOMS: atom_id res chain seq x y z
N MET A 1 8.99 2.81 -5.07
CA MET A 1 8.40 1.45 -5.04
C MET A 1 9.08 0.53 -4.03
N GLU A 2 10.42 0.45 -4.01
CA GLU A 2 11.17 -0.52 -3.17
C GLU A 2 10.83 -0.47 -1.67
N LEU A 3 10.73 0.72 -1.07
CA LEU A 3 10.39 0.86 0.35
C LEU A 3 9.01 0.29 0.67
N ALA A 4 8.01 0.55 -0.18
CA ALA A 4 6.66 0.04 0.00
C ALA A 4 6.62 -1.49 -0.12
N GLU A 5 7.34 -2.07 -1.07
CA GLU A 5 7.47 -3.54 -1.18
C GLU A 5 8.17 -4.17 0.01
N LYS A 6 9.19 -3.50 0.57
CA LYS A 6 9.84 -3.95 1.80
C LYS A 6 8.86 -3.97 2.97
N ILE A 7 8.03 -2.94 3.12
CA ILE A 7 6.97 -2.88 4.14
C ILE A 7 5.95 -4.01 3.92
N ARG A 8 5.47 -4.18 2.68
CA ARG A 8 4.50 -5.22 2.33
C ARG A 8 5.00 -6.62 2.69
N LYS A 9 6.23 -6.97 2.29
CA LYS A 9 6.86 -8.26 2.58
C LYS A 9 7.07 -8.47 4.07
N ASN A 10 7.51 -7.45 4.80
CA ASN A 10 7.70 -7.55 6.24
C ASN A 10 6.38 -7.85 6.96
N ILE A 11 5.28 -7.22 6.55
CA ILE A 11 3.95 -7.49 7.13
C ILE A 11 3.48 -8.89 6.76
N GLU A 12 3.59 -9.30 5.49
CA GLU A 12 3.22 -10.65 5.03
C GLU A 12 3.97 -11.77 5.78
N GLN A 13 5.23 -11.53 6.16
CA GLN A 13 6.08 -12.47 6.89
C GLN A 13 5.91 -12.38 8.43
N SER A 14 5.21 -11.36 8.91
CA SER A 14 5.00 -11.16 10.34
C SER A 14 3.91 -12.10 10.87
N HIS A 15 4.13 -12.61 12.07
CA HIS A 15 3.16 -13.43 12.77
C HIS A 15 2.40 -12.54 13.75
N PHE A 16 1.14 -12.26 13.45
CA PHE A 16 0.30 -11.45 14.32
C PHE A 16 -0.46 -12.38 15.27
N GLU A 17 -0.07 -12.33 16.53
CA GLU A 17 -0.69 -13.14 17.58
C GLU A 17 -1.87 -12.40 18.18
N SER A 18 -3.03 -13.06 18.22
CA SER A 18 -4.18 -12.64 19.01
C SER A 18 -4.59 -13.81 19.90
N ASP A 19 -4.52 -13.61 21.21
CA ASP A 19 -4.69 -14.64 22.25
C ASP A 19 -3.79 -15.87 22.05
N LYS A 20 -4.31 -16.90 21.36
CA LYS A 20 -3.64 -18.18 21.07
C LYS A 20 -3.61 -18.52 19.58
N LEU A 21 -4.03 -17.59 18.72
CA LEU A 21 -4.11 -17.80 17.28
C LEU A 21 -3.11 -16.89 16.57
N SER A 22 -2.30 -17.50 15.69
CA SER A 22 -1.49 -16.75 14.72
C SER A 22 -2.38 -16.43 13.51
N ILE A 23 -2.64 -15.15 13.28
CA ILE A 23 -3.47 -14.68 12.18
C ILE A 23 -2.55 -14.17 11.06
N PRO A 24 -2.51 -14.83 9.89
CA PRO A 24 -1.79 -14.28 8.76
C PRO A 24 -2.54 -13.05 8.25
N ILE A 25 -1.84 -11.91 8.20
CA ILE A 25 -2.38 -10.68 7.59
C ILE A 25 -1.45 -10.23 6.47
N THR A 26 -2.04 -9.53 5.52
CA THR A 26 -1.31 -8.88 4.42
C THR A 26 -1.75 -7.43 4.31
N VAL A 27 -1.00 -6.64 3.56
CA VAL A 27 -1.34 -5.25 3.27
C VAL A 27 -1.28 -5.00 1.76
N SER A 28 -2.21 -4.20 1.26
CA SER A 28 -2.12 -3.56 -0.05
C SER A 28 -1.70 -2.12 0.15
N ILE A 29 -0.81 -1.60 -0.70
CA ILE A 29 -0.24 -0.25 -0.54
C ILE A 29 -0.40 0.51 -1.86
N GLY A 30 -0.99 1.70 -1.79
CA GLY A 30 -0.97 2.69 -2.85
C GLY A 30 0.11 3.74 -2.60
N VAL A 31 0.88 4.08 -3.62
CA VAL A 31 1.99 5.04 -3.55
C VAL A 31 1.74 6.18 -4.53
N ALA A 32 1.91 7.42 -4.09
CA ALA A 32 1.92 8.59 -4.96
C ALA A 32 3.15 9.46 -4.65
N ALA A 33 3.75 10.03 -5.69
CA ALA A 33 4.87 10.95 -5.57
C ALA A 33 4.36 12.40 -5.52
N TYR A 34 4.90 13.19 -4.61
CA TYR A 34 4.63 14.63 -4.56
C TYR A 34 5.31 15.34 -5.73
N GLN A 35 4.53 16.00 -6.58
CA GLN A 35 5.02 16.67 -7.80
C GLN A 35 5.15 18.20 -7.65
N GLY A 36 5.22 18.74 -6.42
CA GLY A 36 5.50 20.16 -6.18
C GLY A 36 4.33 21.13 -6.40
N GLU A 37 3.45 20.86 -7.35
CA GLU A 37 2.32 21.73 -7.73
C GLU A 37 0.97 21.30 -7.12
N GLN A 38 0.95 20.20 -6.37
CA GLN A 38 -0.27 19.57 -5.87
C GLN A 38 -0.63 20.00 -4.46
N VAL A 39 -1.93 20.19 -4.19
CA VAL A 39 -2.38 20.30 -2.81
C VAL A 39 -2.32 18.93 -2.13
N LEU A 40 -2.06 18.90 -0.82
CA LEU A 40 -1.95 17.64 -0.04
C LEU A 40 -3.12 16.68 -0.29
N ARG A 41 -4.34 17.21 -0.43
CA ARG A 41 -5.54 16.40 -0.71
C ARG A 41 -5.43 15.62 -2.02
N GLN A 42 -4.87 16.22 -3.08
CA GLN A 42 -4.68 15.55 -4.36
C GLN A 42 -3.61 14.45 -4.27
N LEU A 43 -2.54 14.69 -3.52
CA LEU A 43 -1.51 13.68 -3.27
C LEU A 43 -2.10 12.45 -2.55
N VAL A 44 -2.90 12.68 -1.49
CA VAL A 44 -3.57 11.60 -0.75
C VAL A 44 -4.57 10.87 -1.64
N GLN A 45 -5.36 11.59 -2.44
CA GLN A 45 -6.32 11.00 -3.36
C GLN A 45 -5.64 10.05 -4.37
N ARG A 46 -4.52 10.46 -4.98
CA ARG A 46 -3.76 9.61 -5.91
C ARG A 46 -3.22 8.35 -5.23
N ALA A 47 -2.76 8.47 -3.99
CA ALA A 47 -2.31 7.31 -3.22
C ALA A 47 -3.47 6.36 -2.90
N ASP A 48 -4.66 6.89 -2.60
CA ASP A 48 -5.87 6.10 -2.34
C ASP A 48 -6.40 5.40 -3.60
N GLU A 49 -6.38 6.07 -4.75
CA GLU A 49 -6.72 5.48 -6.05
C GLU A 49 -5.80 4.29 -6.37
N ALA A 50 -4.48 4.47 -6.22
CA ALA A 50 -3.52 3.38 -6.38
C ALA A 50 -3.75 2.25 -5.35
N LEU A 51 -4.13 2.56 -4.11
CA LEU A 51 -4.48 1.56 -3.11
C LEU A 51 -5.72 0.78 -3.51
N TYR A 52 -6.72 1.44 -4.09
CA TYR A 52 -7.93 0.82 -4.60
C TYR A 52 -7.60 -0.16 -5.73
N GLU A 53 -6.77 0.24 -6.70
CA GLU A 53 -6.26 -0.67 -7.75
C GLU A 53 -5.51 -1.88 -7.19
N ALA A 54 -4.72 -1.70 -6.13
CA ALA A 54 -4.03 -2.80 -5.47
C ALA A 54 -5.02 -3.80 -4.83
N LYS A 55 -6.15 -3.32 -4.31
CA LYS A 55 -7.19 -4.18 -3.71
C LYS A 55 -7.99 -4.93 -4.78
N GLU A 56 -8.36 -4.26 -5.87
CA GLU A 56 -9.06 -4.88 -7.00
C GLU A 56 -8.16 -5.86 -7.78
N GLY A 57 -6.87 -5.56 -7.86
CA GLY A 57 -5.86 -6.40 -8.53
C GLY A 57 -5.44 -7.67 -7.80
N GLY A 58 -6.18 -8.12 -6.78
CA GLY A 58 -5.90 -9.36 -6.04
C GLY A 58 -5.31 -9.17 -4.63
N ARG A 59 -5.23 -7.93 -4.14
CA ARG A 59 -4.67 -7.57 -2.81
C ARG A 59 -3.18 -7.95 -2.68
N ASN A 60 -2.62 -7.76 -1.48
CA ASN A 60 -1.25 -8.12 -1.12
C ASN A 60 -0.20 -7.70 -2.18
N CYS A 61 -0.33 -6.48 -2.68
CA CYS A 61 0.55 -5.91 -3.70
C CYS A 61 0.69 -4.39 -3.52
N VAL A 62 1.69 -3.84 -4.19
CA VAL A 62 1.92 -2.39 -4.26
C VAL A 62 1.54 -1.88 -5.65
N LYS A 63 0.82 -0.76 -5.69
CA LYS A 63 0.56 0.01 -6.91
C LYS A 63 1.03 1.43 -6.72
N ALA A 64 1.53 2.04 -7.78
CA ALA A 64 1.85 3.46 -7.82
C ALA A 64 0.83 4.17 -8.70
N SER A 65 0.42 5.37 -8.29
CA SER A 65 -0.31 6.27 -9.18
C SER A 65 0.53 6.53 -10.41
N ALA A 66 -0.08 6.55 -11.60
CA ALA A 66 0.63 6.93 -12.82
C ALA A 66 1.28 8.32 -12.65
N GLU A 67 2.49 8.46 -13.19
CA GLU A 67 3.08 9.77 -13.45
C GLU A 67 2.36 10.34 -14.68
N LEU A 68 1.61 11.42 -14.48
CA LEU A 68 1.26 12.36 -15.54
C LEU A 68 2.31 13.48 -15.54
#